data_AF-A0A3D3ZL70-F1
#
_entry.id   AF-A0A3D3ZL70-F1
#
_cell.length_a   1.000
_cell.length_b   1.000
_cell.length_c   1.000
_cell.angle_alpha   90.00
_cell.angle_beta   90.00
_cell.angle_gamma   90.00
#
_symmetry.space_group_name_H-M   'P 1'
#
loop_
_entity.id
_entity.type
_entity.pdbx_description
1 polymer ?
#
loop_
_entity_poly.entity_id
_entity_poly.type
_entity_poly.pdbx_seq_one_letter_code
_entity_poly.pdbx_strand_id
1 'polypeptide(L)'
;DAVHTAHFSIGSGTKLAMEDAIALATALEQQADIESALNEYELERKLVVEIFQNAAQVSQAYFETIKRYLGLEPLPFTFQLLTRSGRISYDDLRLRDPRFGDTIDRWFAQKAAKSRFSLAPPPMFTPFELRDLTLTNRIVLSPGTQEACVQNGMPNDESMAHIKNCYLSGAGLVMTGTMAVSVEGRITPDCMGMYDANHVSEWAKIVQTVHDETPAKIAIQLGHAGRRGATRSRSEGLDRPLRQGSWQIISASPLPYTPQSQVPREMNRSDMEHVCHDFVRAANMAQEAGFDLLQLNFAHGYLLASFLSPLTNLRCDEYGGNLVKRMRFPLEVFDAVRAIWPEHKPISVAIS
;
A
#
# COMPACT_ATOMS: atom_id res chain seq x y z
N ASP A 1 10.05 26.59 -33.82
CA ASP A 1 10.34 26.00 -32.50
C ASP A 1 9.20 25.05 -32.17
N ALA A 2 9.46 23.87 -31.63
CA ALA A 2 8.40 22.88 -31.42
C ALA A 2 7.58 23.27 -30.17
N VAL A 3 6.26 23.45 -30.32
CA VAL A 3 5.36 23.77 -29.20
C VAL A 3 5.46 22.70 -28.10
N HIS A 4 5.66 21.45 -28.50
CA HIS A 4 5.94 20.36 -27.56
C HIS A 4 7.23 19.61 -27.91
N THR A 5 7.96 19.24 -26.86
CA THR A 5 9.10 18.33 -26.91
C THR A 5 9.03 17.34 -25.76
N ALA A 6 9.84 16.29 -25.83
CA ALA A 6 9.97 15.28 -24.79
C ALA A 6 11.46 15.05 -24.46
N HIS A 7 11.77 14.67 -23.22
CA HIS A 7 13.14 14.37 -22.82
C HIS A 7 13.77 13.34 -23.77
N PHE A 8 15.00 13.59 -24.21
CA PHE A 8 15.68 12.81 -25.26
C PHE A 8 15.80 11.31 -24.93
N SER A 9 15.68 10.95 -23.65
CA SER A 9 15.72 9.56 -23.16
C SER A 9 14.68 8.62 -23.76
N ILE A 10 13.62 9.13 -24.42
CA ILE A 10 12.63 8.31 -25.13
C ILE A 10 12.65 8.47 -26.65
N GLY A 11 13.47 9.39 -27.20
CA GLY A 11 13.68 9.52 -28.65
C GLY A 11 12.48 10.00 -29.47
N SER A 12 11.51 10.69 -28.87
CA SER A 12 10.23 11.04 -29.54
C SER A 12 10.06 12.51 -29.93
N GLY A 13 11.03 13.38 -29.62
CA GLY A 13 10.89 14.83 -29.80
C GLY A 13 10.60 15.26 -31.25
N THR A 14 11.35 14.72 -32.22
CA THR A 14 11.16 15.07 -33.65
C THR A 14 9.80 14.61 -34.16
N LYS A 15 9.36 13.41 -33.79
CA LYS A 15 8.05 12.89 -34.21
C LYS A 15 6.91 13.75 -33.65
N LEU A 16 6.97 14.11 -32.36
CA LEU A 16 5.97 14.97 -31.74
C LEU A 16 5.89 16.33 -32.43
N ALA A 17 7.04 16.95 -32.70
CA ALA A 17 7.09 18.23 -33.40
C ALA A 17 6.46 18.17 -34.81
N MET A 18 6.69 17.07 -35.55
CA MET A 18 6.09 16.88 -36.88
C MET A 18 4.58 16.65 -36.80
N GLU A 19 4.12 15.80 -35.88
CA GLU A 19 2.69 15.55 -35.68
C GLU A 19 1.93 16.80 -35.22
N ASP A 20 2.54 17.60 -34.33
CA ASP A 20 1.95 18.86 -33.88
C ASP A 20 1.85 19.87 -35.02
N ALA A 21 2.88 19.96 -35.88
CA ALA A 21 2.83 20.83 -37.05
C ALA A 21 1.74 20.40 -38.04
N ILE A 22 1.55 19.10 -38.24
CA ILE A 22 0.48 18.55 -39.10
C ILE A 22 -0.89 18.88 -38.51
N ALA A 23 -1.12 18.58 -37.24
CA ALA A 23 -2.39 18.81 -36.57
C ALA A 23 -2.75 20.30 -36.54
N LEU A 24 -1.78 21.17 -36.25
CA LEU A 24 -1.99 22.61 -36.27
C LEU A 24 -2.34 23.12 -37.67
N ALA A 25 -1.63 22.65 -38.71
CA ALA A 25 -1.93 23.02 -40.09
C ALA A 25 -3.34 22.56 -40.49
N THR A 26 -3.73 21.33 -40.13
CA THR A 26 -5.06 20.80 -40.40
C THR A 26 -6.16 21.59 -39.70
N ALA A 27 -5.98 21.91 -38.41
CA ALA A 27 -6.96 22.71 -37.67
C ALA A 27 -7.11 24.13 -38.24
N LEU A 28 -6.02 24.75 -38.68
CA LEU A 28 -6.04 26.06 -39.35
C LEU A 28 -6.73 26.03 -40.72
N GLU A 29 -6.69 24.90 -41.43
CA GLU A 29 -7.40 24.73 -42.71
C GLU A 29 -8.89 24.45 -42.53
N GLN A 30 -9.28 23.81 -41.42
CA GLN A 30 -10.66 23.35 -41.19
C GLN A 30 -11.53 24.35 -40.43
N GLN A 31 -10.93 25.19 -39.59
CA GLN A 31 -11.67 26.14 -38.75
C GLN A 31 -11.72 27.53 -39.37
N ALA A 32 -12.82 28.25 -39.13
CA ALA A 32 -13.07 29.57 -39.71
C ALA A 32 -12.23 30.69 -39.06
N ASP A 33 -11.73 30.46 -37.84
CA ASP A 33 -10.96 31.41 -37.07
C ASP A 33 -9.86 30.70 -36.24
N ILE A 34 -8.88 31.50 -35.80
CA ILE A 34 -7.68 31.00 -35.10
C ILE A 34 -8.02 30.41 -33.73
N GLU A 35 -8.99 30.97 -33.01
CA GLU A 35 -9.34 30.49 -31.66
C GLU A 35 -9.96 29.11 -31.73
N SER A 36 -10.88 28.89 -32.67
CA SER A 36 -11.46 27.58 -32.96
C SER A 36 -10.39 26.57 -33.40
N ALA A 37 -9.45 26.96 -34.27
CA ALA A 37 -8.34 26.11 -34.70
C ALA A 37 -7.42 25.68 -33.55
N LEU A 38 -7.05 26.62 -32.67
CA LEU A 38 -6.19 26.32 -31.52
C LEU A 38 -6.88 25.41 -30.51
N ASN A 39 -8.19 25.59 -30.28
CA ASN A 39 -8.97 24.71 -29.41
C ASN A 39 -9.03 23.28 -29.96
N GLU A 40 -9.27 23.10 -31.25
CA GLU A 40 -9.28 21.78 -31.89
C GLU A 40 -7.90 21.11 -31.84
N TYR A 41 -6.85 21.86 -32.17
CA TYR A 41 -5.46 21.39 -32.03
C TYR A 41 -5.14 20.94 -30.60
N GLU A 42 -5.51 21.73 -29.59
CA GLU A 42 -5.26 21.38 -28.19
C GLU A 42 -6.04 20.12 -27.79
N LEU A 43 -7.32 20.02 -28.18
CA LEU A 43 -8.15 18.84 -27.91
C LEU A 43 -7.57 17.56 -28.52
N GLU A 44 -7.02 17.64 -29.73
CA GLU A 44 -6.38 16.51 -30.40
C GLU A 44 -5.04 16.14 -29.76
N ARG A 45 -4.17 17.14 -29.51
CA ARG A 45 -2.76 16.90 -29.21
C ARG A 45 -2.43 16.79 -27.75
N LYS A 46 -3.17 17.46 -26.86
CA LYS A 46 -2.83 17.56 -25.43
C LYS A 46 -2.65 16.20 -24.76
N LEU A 47 -3.63 15.30 -24.90
CA LEU A 47 -3.55 13.97 -24.29
C LEU A 47 -2.36 13.16 -24.82
N VAL A 48 -2.11 13.22 -26.14
CA VAL A 48 -0.99 12.50 -26.76
C VAL A 48 0.33 13.04 -26.22
N VAL A 49 0.50 14.36 -26.19
CA VAL A 49 1.70 15.02 -25.68
C VAL A 49 1.94 14.68 -24.21
N GLU A 50 0.91 14.77 -23.37
CA GLU A 50 0.98 14.45 -21.95
C GLU A 50 1.45 13.01 -21.71
N ILE A 51 0.99 12.03 -22.50
CA ILE A 51 1.45 10.63 -22.42
C ILE A 51 2.95 10.54 -22.72
N PHE A 52 3.44 11.21 -23.76
CA PHE A 52 4.86 11.17 -24.12
C PHE A 52 5.73 11.92 -23.10
N GLN A 53 5.27 13.07 -22.59
CA GLN A 53 5.97 13.83 -21.57
C GLN A 53 6.05 13.08 -20.25
N ASN A 54 4.96 12.42 -19.83
CA ASN A 54 4.95 11.55 -18.66
C ASN A 54 5.96 10.41 -18.81
N ALA A 55 5.90 9.67 -19.92
CA ALA A 55 6.87 8.60 -20.19
C ALA A 55 8.34 9.10 -20.19
N ALA A 56 8.55 10.32 -20.68
CA ALA A 56 9.86 10.97 -20.69
C ALA A 56 10.34 11.31 -19.28
N GLN A 57 9.46 11.84 -18.43
CA GLN A 57 9.74 12.12 -17.01
C GLN A 57 10.05 10.84 -16.23
N VAL A 58 9.28 9.76 -16.42
CA VAL A 58 9.55 8.46 -15.76
C VAL A 58 10.91 7.91 -16.20
N SER A 59 11.20 7.97 -17.51
CA SER A 59 12.50 7.54 -18.05
C SER A 59 13.65 8.42 -17.53
N GLN A 60 13.45 9.73 -17.39
CA GLN A 60 14.45 10.63 -16.80
C GLN A 60 14.71 10.28 -15.33
N ALA A 61 13.66 10.08 -14.53
CA ALA A 61 13.77 9.70 -13.12
C ALA A 61 14.54 8.37 -12.93
N TYR A 62 14.36 7.41 -13.85
CA TYR A 62 15.16 6.18 -13.87
C TYR A 62 16.67 6.48 -13.97
N PHE A 63 17.07 7.36 -14.89
CA PHE A 63 18.48 7.71 -15.07
C PHE A 63 19.05 8.57 -13.94
N GLU A 64 18.26 9.48 -13.38
CA GLU A 64 18.64 10.27 -12.20
C GLU A 64 18.87 9.38 -10.97
N THR A 65 18.16 8.25 -10.90
CA THR A 65 18.25 7.28 -9.81
C THR A 65 18.95 5.98 -10.20
N ILE A 66 19.76 5.99 -11.27
CA ILE A 66 20.36 4.78 -11.86
C ILE A 66 21.14 3.93 -10.85
N LYS A 67 21.74 4.57 -9.83
CA LYS A 67 22.45 3.91 -8.73
C LYS A 67 21.63 2.83 -8.03
N ARG A 68 20.29 2.96 -7.99
CA ARG A 68 19.37 1.96 -7.42
C ARG A 68 19.38 0.63 -8.18
N TYR A 69 19.76 0.64 -9.46
CA TYR A 69 19.68 -0.50 -10.37
C TYR A 69 21.05 -1.12 -10.68
N LEU A 70 22.17 -0.44 -10.35
CA LEU A 70 23.52 -0.90 -10.67
C LEU A 70 23.92 -2.23 -10.01
N GLY A 71 23.24 -2.61 -8.92
CA GLY A 71 23.46 -3.89 -8.24
C GLY A 71 22.67 -5.07 -8.82
N LEU A 72 21.84 -4.85 -9.84
CA LEU A 72 21.04 -5.91 -10.45
C LEU A 72 21.91 -6.81 -11.34
N GLU A 73 21.54 -8.09 -11.42
CA GLU A 73 22.09 -9.01 -12.42
C GLU A 73 21.81 -8.47 -13.85
N PRO A 74 22.60 -8.84 -14.86
CA PRO A 74 22.44 -8.32 -16.23
C PRO A 74 21.02 -8.45 -16.78
N LEU A 75 20.36 -9.60 -16.57
CA LEU A 75 19.00 -9.85 -17.05
C LEU A 75 17.94 -8.90 -16.46
N PRO A 76 17.74 -8.82 -15.12
CA PRO A 76 16.80 -7.86 -14.54
C PRO A 76 17.21 -6.40 -14.80
N PHE A 77 18.51 -6.08 -14.89
CA PHE A 77 18.96 -4.75 -15.29
C PHE A 77 18.49 -4.39 -16.70
N THR A 78 18.70 -5.27 -17.68
CA THR A 78 18.25 -5.07 -19.06
C THR A 78 16.73 -4.96 -19.13
N PHE A 79 15.99 -5.82 -18.42
CA PHE A 79 14.53 -5.74 -18.37
C PHE A 79 14.04 -4.39 -17.82
N GLN A 80 14.61 -3.93 -16.70
CA GLN A 80 14.28 -2.63 -16.10
C GLN A 80 14.62 -1.47 -17.05
N LEU A 81 15.79 -1.53 -17.69
CA LEU A 81 16.20 -0.52 -18.67
C LEU A 81 15.21 -0.43 -19.83
N LEU A 82 14.77 -1.56 -20.39
CA LEU A 82 13.85 -1.61 -21.54
C LEU A 82 12.44 -1.13 -21.16
N THR A 83 11.97 -1.43 -19.95
CA THR A 83 10.61 -1.11 -19.48
C THR A 83 10.50 0.21 -18.71
N ARG A 84 11.64 0.90 -18.45
CA ARG A 84 11.75 2.11 -17.60
C ARG A 84 10.73 3.21 -17.87
N SER A 85 10.32 3.40 -19.12
CA SER A 85 9.44 4.51 -19.52
C SER A 85 7.96 4.18 -19.37
N GLY A 86 7.62 2.94 -19.01
CA GLY A 86 6.26 2.41 -19.00
C GLY A 86 5.64 2.20 -20.39
N ARG A 87 6.29 2.68 -21.46
CA ARG A 87 5.79 2.54 -22.85
C ARG A 87 6.00 1.16 -23.44
N ILE A 88 6.97 0.43 -22.93
CA ILE A 88 7.19 -0.98 -23.24
C ILE A 88 6.82 -1.70 -21.96
N SER A 89 5.61 -2.24 -21.92
CA SER A 89 5.17 -3.11 -20.84
C SER A 89 5.87 -4.48 -20.93
N TYR A 90 5.67 -5.29 -19.90
CA TYR A 90 6.07 -6.70 -19.93
C TYR A 90 5.46 -7.44 -21.13
N ASP A 91 4.17 -7.20 -21.43
CA ASP A 91 3.49 -7.85 -22.56
C ASP A 91 3.99 -7.33 -23.92
N ASP A 92 4.22 -6.01 -24.04
CA ASP A 92 4.83 -5.42 -25.24
C ASP A 92 6.21 -6.02 -25.51
N LEU A 93 7.00 -6.21 -24.45
CA LEU A 93 8.34 -6.77 -24.56
C LEU A 93 8.29 -8.22 -25.04
N ARG A 94 7.37 -9.03 -24.51
CA ARG A 94 7.15 -10.41 -24.98
C ARG A 94 6.71 -10.48 -26.44
N LEU A 95 5.87 -9.54 -26.88
CA LEU A 95 5.45 -9.48 -28.28
C LEU A 95 6.60 -9.09 -29.21
N ARG A 96 7.47 -8.18 -28.77
CA ARG A 96 8.63 -7.70 -29.55
C ARG A 96 9.77 -8.72 -29.60
N ASP A 97 10.05 -9.38 -28.48
CA ASP A 97 11.08 -10.41 -28.36
C ASP A 97 10.61 -11.55 -27.43
N PRO A 98 9.93 -12.56 -27.99
CA PRO A 98 9.44 -13.71 -27.22
C PRO A 98 10.57 -14.46 -26.51
N ARG A 99 11.76 -14.55 -27.13
CA ARG A 99 12.90 -15.28 -26.54
C ARG A 99 13.43 -14.58 -25.30
N PHE A 100 13.51 -13.24 -25.34
CA PHE A 100 13.91 -12.47 -24.17
C PHE A 100 12.86 -12.60 -23.05
N GLY A 101 11.57 -12.47 -23.38
CA GLY A 101 10.47 -12.67 -22.44
C GLY A 101 10.54 -14.02 -21.72
N ASP A 102 10.65 -15.12 -22.47
CA ASP A 102 10.76 -16.47 -21.91
C ASP A 102 12.06 -16.69 -21.11
N THR A 103 13.11 -15.92 -21.41
CA THR A 103 14.36 -15.96 -20.65
C THR A 103 14.20 -15.27 -19.30
N ILE A 104 13.53 -14.11 -19.26
CA ILE A 104 13.22 -13.39 -18.02
C ILE A 104 12.31 -14.23 -17.12
N ASP A 105 11.28 -14.86 -17.67
CA ASP A 105 10.37 -15.72 -16.91
C ASP A 105 11.08 -16.92 -16.29
N ARG A 106 11.92 -17.61 -17.06
CA ARG A 106 12.71 -18.74 -16.55
C ARG A 106 13.68 -18.28 -15.46
N TRP A 107 14.37 -17.16 -15.68
CA TRP A 107 15.25 -16.59 -14.66
C TRP A 107 14.48 -16.28 -13.37
N PHE A 108 13.32 -15.62 -13.48
CA PHE A 108 12.51 -15.26 -12.32
C PHE A 108 11.95 -16.50 -11.59
N ALA A 109 11.43 -17.47 -12.34
CA ALA A 109 10.91 -18.73 -11.79
C ALA A 109 12.00 -19.59 -11.13
N GLN A 110 13.24 -19.57 -11.63
CA GLN A 110 14.37 -20.27 -10.99
C GLN A 110 14.77 -19.63 -9.65
N LYS A 111 14.64 -18.31 -9.54
CA LYS A 111 14.89 -17.57 -8.29
C LYS A 111 13.74 -17.70 -7.28
N ALA A 112 12.56 -18.12 -7.72
CA ALA A 112 11.42 -18.36 -6.84
C ALA A 112 11.66 -19.60 -5.96
N ALA A 113 11.13 -19.55 -4.73
CA ALA A 113 11.27 -20.63 -3.76
C ALA A 113 10.71 -21.96 -4.31
N LYS A 114 11.39 -23.07 -3.98
CA LYS A 114 10.95 -24.44 -4.31
C LYS A 114 10.66 -24.65 -5.82
N SER A 115 11.48 -24.09 -6.70
CA SER A 115 11.28 -24.16 -8.15
C SER A 115 11.38 -25.60 -8.70
N ARG A 116 10.25 -26.16 -9.13
CA ARG A 116 10.15 -27.42 -9.90
C ARG A 116 9.19 -27.26 -11.08
N PHE A 117 9.26 -26.12 -11.75
CA PHE A 117 8.41 -25.85 -12.90
C PHE A 117 9.03 -26.44 -14.17
N SER A 118 8.26 -27.27 -14.90
CA SER A 118 8.63 -27.70 -16.26
C SER A 118 8.51 -26.57 -17.27
N LEU A 119 7.57 -25.63 -17.03
CA LEU A 119 7.38 -24.39 -17.77
C LEU A 119 7.28 -23.23 -16.78
N ALA A 120 8.03 -22.15 -17.00
CA ALA A 120 7.99 -20.99 -16.11
C ALA A 120 6.57 -20.38 -16.11
N PRO A 121 5.89 -20.30 -14.96
CA PRO A 121 4.61 -19.62 -14.88
C PRO A 121 4.82 -18.10 -14.95
N PRO A 122 3.77 -17.30 -15.25
CA PRO A 122 3.85 -15.86 -15.14
C PRO A 122 4.40 -15.46 -13.76
N PRO A 123 5.25 -14.41 -13.65
CA PRO A 123 5.92 -14.03 -12.40
C PRO A 123 4.98 -13.92 -11.19
N MET A 124 3.75 -13.45 -11.40
CA MET A 124 2.71 -13.34 -10.37
C MET A 124 2.33 -14.68 -9.71
N PHE A 125 2.41 -15.79 -10.44
CA PHE A 125 2.05 -17.13 -9.96
C PHE A 125 3.25 -17.95 -9.44
N THR A 126 4.43 -17.34 -9.38
CA THR A 126 5.59 -17.99 -8.75
C THR A 126 5.48 -17.95 -7.22
N PRO A 127 5.91 -18.99 -6.50
CA PRO A 127 5.96 -18.99 -5.05
C PRO A 127 6.85 -17.87 -4.50
N PHE A 128 6.52 -17.42 -3.30
CA PHE A 128 7.31 -16.43 -2.57
C PHE A 128 7.61 -16.94 -1.16
N GLU A 129 8.86 -16.82 -0.73
CA GLU A 129 9.30 -17.21 0.61
C GLU A 129 9.81 -15.99 1.35
N LEU A 130 9.34 -15.83 2.59
CA LEU A 130 9.76 -14.78 3.48
C LEU A 130 9.88 -15.39 4.88
N ARG A 131 11.10 -15.44 5.42
CA ARG A 131 11.40 -16.29 6.60
C ARG A 131 10.90 -17.73 6.31
N ASP A 132 10.20 -18.36 7.24
CA ASP A 132 9.71 -19.73 7.07
C ASP A 132 8.34 -19.77 6.38
N LEU A 133 7.75 -18.60 6.05
CA LEU A 133 6.47 -18.51 5.36
C LEU A 133 6.66 -18.70 3.86
N THR A 134 6.06 -19.75 3.30
CA THR A 134 5.93 -19.93 1.84
C THR A 134 4.51 -19.58 1.39
N LEU A 135 4.39 -18.62 0.47
CA LEU A 135 3.18 -18.32 -0.28
C LEU A 135 3.19 -19.07 -1.61
N THR A 136 2.04 -19.61 -2.02
CA THR A 136 1.90 -20.36 -3.28
C THR A 136 2.03 -19.48 -4.52
N ASN A 137 1.72 -18.19 -4.39
CA ASN A 137 1.87 -17.18 -5.43
C ASN A 137 2.06 -15.79 -4.80
N ARG A 138 2.19 -14.75 -5.62
CA ARG A 138 2.44 -13.36 -5.20
C ARG A 138 1.17 -12.51 -5.13
N ILE A 139 0.00 -13.15 -5.11
CA ILE A 139 -1.28 -12.46 -5.05
C ILE A 139 -1.66 -12.30 -3.58
N VAL A 140 -1.83 -11.04 -3.18
CA VAL A 140 -2.29 -10.66 -1.85
C VAL A 140 -3.67 -10.02 -1.99
N LEU A 141 -4.67 -10.56 -1.30
CA LEU A 141 -5.99 -9.96 -1.25
C LEU A 141 -6.27 -9.43 0.15
N SER A 142 -6.85 -8.24 0.22
CA SER A 142 -7.42 -7.68 1.45
C SER A 142 -8.88 -7.41 1.16
N PRO A 143 -9.84 -8.01 1.89
CA PRO A 143 -11.17 -7.45 1.94
C PRO A 143 -11.00 -6.06 2.55
N GLY A 144 -11.44 -5.02 1.85
CA GLY A 144 -11.29 -3.64 2.35
C GLY A 144 -11.91 -3.48 3.73
N THR A 145 -11.58 -2.40 4.44
CA THR A 145 -12.19 -2.05 5.73
C THR A 145 -13.64 -1.56 5.56
N GLN A 146 -14.48 -2.34 4.88
CA GLN A 146 -15.92 -2.12 4.88
C GLN A 146 -16.44 -2.58 6.25
N GLU A 147 -17.33 -1.77 6.81
CA GLU A 147 -17.81 -1.78 8.20
C GLU A 147 -18.36 -3.15 8.57
N ALA A 148 -17.65 -3.91 9.40
CA ALA A 148 -17.94 -5.34 9.48
C ALA A 148 -17.67 -5.94 10.86
N CYS A 149 -18.17 -5.26 11.90
CA CYS A 149 -18.30 -5.79 13.25
C CYS A 149 -19.73 -5.67 13.78
N VAL A 150 -20.19 -6.67 14.53
CA VAL A 150 -21.52 -6.63 15.19
C VAL A 150 -21.48 -5.80 16.47
N GLN A 151 -20.44 -5.98 17.27
CA GLN A 151 -20.22 -5.29 18.55
C GLN A 151 -18.76 -5.48 19.01
N ASN A 152 -18.19 -4.48 19.70
CA ASN A 152 -16.90 -4.56 20.42
C ASN A 152 -15.68 -5.04 19.61
N GLY A 153 -15.69 -4.96 18.28
CA GLY A 153 -14.55 -5.34 17.43
C GLY A 153 -14.51 -6.80 16.99
N MET A 154 -15.59 -7.55 17.24
CA MET A 154 -15.78 -8.93 16.76
C MET A 154 -16.05 -8.97 15.25
N PRO A 155 -15.47 -9.90 14.47
CA PRO A 155 -15.85 -10.10 13.09
C PRO A 155 -17.35 -10.50 12.99
N ASN A 156 -18.05 -9.97 11.98
CA ASN A 156 -19.44 -10.34 11.68
C ASN A 156 -19.53 -11.27 10.45
N ASP A 157 -20.73 -11.80 10.17
CA ASP A 157 -20.97 -12.71 9.04
C ASP A 157 -20.55 -12.13 7.68
N GLU A 158 -20.66 -10.81 7.51
CA GLU A 158 -20.26 -10.12 6.27
C GLU A 158 -18.73 -10.07 6.12
N SER A 159 -18.00 -9.66 7.17
CA SER A 159 -16.54 -9.78 7.28
C SER A 159 -16.10 -11.20 6.92
N MET A 160 -16.79 -12.19 7.48
CA MET A 160 -16.49 -13.59 7.28
C MET A 160 -16.70 -14.04 5.85
N ALA A 161 -17.80 -13.63 5.22
CA ALA A 161 -18.06 -13.92 3.82
C ALA A 161 -17.00 -13.30 2.89
N HIS A 162 -16.55 -12.07 3.18
CA HIS A 162 -15.51 -11.41 2.40
C HIS A 162 -14.14 -12.10 2.54
N ILE A 163 -13.75 -12.46 3.77
CA ILE A 163 -12.52 -13.22 4.01
C ILE A 163 -12.58 -14.58 3.30
N LYS A 164 -13.74 -15.24 3.35
CA LYS A 164 -14.01 -16.50 2.64
C LYS A 164 -13.81 -16.39 1.14
N ASN A 165 -14.37 -15.37 0.52
CA ASN A 165 -14.18 -15.13 -0.91
C ASN A 165 -12.70 -14.88 -1.25
N CYS A 166 -11.95 -14.23 -0.35
CA CYS A 166 -10.52 -13.99 -0.56
C CYS A 166 -9.70 -15.29 -0.53
N TYR A 167 -9.84 -16.13 0.50
CA TYR A 167 -9.01 -17.35 0.58
C TYR A 167 -9.41 -18.39 -0.46
N LEU A 168 -10.69 -18.47 -0.85
CA LEU A 168 -11.15 -19.38 -1.91
C LEU A 168 -10.76 -18.93 -3.33
N SER A 169 -10.29 -17.69 -3.51
CA SER A 169 -9.92 -17.15 -4.84
C SER A 169 -8.62 -17.74 -5.42
N GLY A 170 -7.82 -18.43 -4.59
CA GLY A 170 -6.47 -18.87 -4.95
C GLY A 170 -5.36 -17.87 -4.63
N ALA A 171 -5.64 -16.81 -3.86
CA ALA A 171 -4.61 -15.90 -3.36
C ALA A 171 -3.57 -16.61 -2.47
N GLY A 172 -2.31 -16.21 -2.58
CA GLY A 172 -1.24 -16.74 -1.74
C GLY A 172 -1.31 -16.22 -0.31
N LEU A 173 -1.76 -14.97 -0.13
CA LEU A 173 -1.94 -14.34 1.18
C LEU A 173 -3.27 -13.58 1.22
N VAL A 174 -4.04 -13.77 2.29
CA VAL A 174 -5.18 -12.95 2.65
C VAL A 174 -4.77 -12.05 3.80
N MET A 175 -4.87 -10.75 3.62
CA MET A 175 -4.69 -9.79 4.71
C MET A 175 -6.04 -9.47 5.33
N THR A 176 -6.12 -9.40 6.65
CA THR A 176 -7.28 -8.78 7.29
C THR A 176 -7.32 -7.28 6.93
N GLY A 177 -8.49 -6.66 7.10
CA GLY A 177 -8.53 -5.21 7.29
C GLY A 177 -7.73 -4.79 8.54
N THR A 178 -7.50 -3.48 8.71
CA THR A 178 -6.84 -2.97 9.92
C THR A 178 -7.65 -3.33 11.16
N MET A 179 -7.02 -4.03 12.11
CA MET A 179 -7.57 -4.36 13.41
C MET A 179 -6.99 -3.42 14.47
N ALA A 180 -7.88 -2.79 15.25
CA ALA A 180 -7.49 -1.88 16.31
C ALA A 180 -6.84 -2.63 17.48
N VAL A 181 -5.74 -2.08 18.01
CA VAL A 181 -5.04 -2.66 19.17
C VAL A 181 -5.70 -2.35 20.52
N SER A 182 -6.65 -1.42 20.53
CA SER A 182 -7.43 -1.00 21.69
C SER A 182 -8.81 -0.48 21.26
N VAL A 183 -9.73 -0.34 22.22
CA VAL A 183 -11.08 0.18 21.99
C VAL A 183 -11.02 1.62 21.46
N GLU A 184 -10.12 2.43 21.99
CA GLU A 184 -9.89 3.83 21.63
C GLU A 184 -9.08 3.97 20.33
N GLY A 185 -8.34 2.92 19.95
CA GLY A 185 -7.58 2.84 18.71
C GLY A 185 -8.41 2.61 17.46
N ARG A 186 -9.73 2.44 17.58
CA ARG A 186 -10.64 2.23 16.45
C ARG A 186 -10.90 3.52 15.66
N ILE A 187 -11.14 3.36 14.35
CA ILE A 187 -11.57 4.47 13.47
C ILE A 187 -13.03 4.78 13.77
N THR A 188 -13.88 3.75 13.63
CA THR A 188 -15.32 3.75 13.92
C THR A 188 -15.64 2.71 14.99
N PRO A 189 -16.82 2.79 15.65
CA PRO A 189 -17.27 1.74 16.57
C PRO A 189 -17.30 0.33 15.95
N ASP A 190 -17.51 0.25 14.63
CA ASP A 190 -17.67 -0.99 13.86
C ASP A 190 -16.34 -1.56 13.34
N CYS A 191 -15.20 -1.01 13.78
CA CYS A 191 -13.88 -1.52 13.42
C CYS A 191 -13.55 -2.80 14.19
N MET A 192 -12.97 -3.77 13.47
CA MET A 192 -12.40 -4.98 14.08
C MET A 192 -11.29 -4.63 15.06
N GLY A 193 -11.15 -5.45 16.10
CA GLY A 193 -10.16 -5.25 17.14
C GLY A 193 -9.35 -6.51 17.42
N MET A 194 -8.20 -6.35 18.07
CA MET A 194 -7.42 -7.41 18.69
C MET A 194 -7.01 -6.99 20.10
N TYR A 195 -7.99 -6.91 21.00
CA TYR A 195 -7.81 -6.41 22.37
C TYR A 195 -8.64 -7.13 23.44
N ASP A 196 -9.56 -8.02 23.03
CA ASP A 196 -10.39 -8.83 23.92
C ASP A 196 -10.12 -10.33 23.69
N ALA A 197 -10.15 -11.15 24.74
CA ALA A 197 -9.88 -12.59 24.64
C ALA A 197 -10.81 -13.32 23.65
N ASN A 198 -12.06 -12.86 23.51
CA ASN A 198 -13.00 -13.42 22.54
C ASN A 198 -12.57 -13.19 21.10
N HIS A 199 -11.73 -12.16 20.84
CA HIS A 199 -11.18 -11.92 19.51
C HIS A 199 -10.24 -13.05 19.13
N VAL A 200 -9.41 -13.53 20.07
CA VAL A 200 -8.47 -14.63 19.82
C VAL A 200 -9.23 -15.89 19.41
N SER A 201 -10.27 -16.25 20.19
CA SER A 201 -11.01 -17.49 19.95
C SER A 201 -11.73 -17.50 18.60
N GLU A 202 -12.31 -16.38 18.19
CA GLU A 202 -12.97 -16.32 16.88
C GLU A 202 -11.96 -16.29 15.74
N TRP A 203 -10.90 -15.47 15.83
CA TRP A 203 -9.88 -15.44 14.79
C TRP A 203 -9.12 -16.76 14.65
N ALA A 204 -8.90 -17.50 15.74
CA ALA A 204 -8.32 -18.84 15.68
C ALA A 204 -9.14 -19.80 14.82
N LYS A 205 -10.48 -19.78 14.93
CA LYS A 205 -11.36 -20.58 14.07
C LYS A 205 -11.20 -20.19 12.60
N ILE A 206 -11.14 -18.88 12.31
CA ILE A 206 -11.02 -18.36 10.95
C ILE A 206 -9.70 -18.79 10.33
N VAL A 207 -8.59 -18.58 11.05
CA VAL A 207 -7.24 -18.96 10.63
C VAL A 207 -7.20 -20.47 10.36
N GLN A 208 -7.74 -21.27 11.27
CA GLN A 208 -7.80 -22.72 11.09
C GLN A 208 -8.59 -23.11 9.84
N THR A 209 -9.77 -22.52 9.61
CA THR A 209 -10.56 -22.76 8.40
C THR A 209 -9.80 -22.40 7.12
N VAL A 210 -9.07 -21.27 7.11
CA VAL A 210 -8.26 -20.89 5.93
C VAL A 210 -7.22 -21.95 5.62
N HIS A 211 -6.52 -22.45 6.65
CA HIS A 211 -5.48 -23.47 6.53
C HIS A 211 -6.02 -24.85 6.17
N ASP A 212 -7.23 -25.20 6.63
CA ASP A 212 -7.88 -26.48 6.35
C ASP A 212 -8.47 -26.54 4.94
N GLU A 213 -9.07 -25.44 4.47
CA GLU A 213 -9.76 -25.41 3.17
C GLU A 213 -8.82 -25.06 2.00
N THR A 214 -7.71 -24.36 2.24
CA THR A 214 -6.87 -23.81 1.17
C THR A 214 -5.38 -23.76 1.53
N PRO A 215 -4.47 -23.65 0.53
CA PRO A 215 -3.07 -23.39 0.80
C PRO A 215 -2.77 -21.91 1.10
N ALA A 216 -3.79 -21.04 1.13
CA ALA A 216 -3.62 -19.62 1.38
C ALA A 216 -3.10 -19.39 2.81
N LYS A 217 -2.37 -18.30 2.98
CA LYS A 217 -1.90 -17.81 4.28
C LYS A 217 -2.73 -16.62 4.71
N ILE A 218 -2.78 -16.33 6.00
CA ILE A 218 -3.55 -15.21 6.53
C ILE A 218 -2.69 -14.31 7.40
N ALA A 219 -2.74 -13.01 7.10
CA ALA A 219 -2.00 -11.97 7.79
C ALA A 219 -2.93 -11.02 8.54
N ILE A 220 -2.52 -10.62 9.73
CA ILE A 220 -3.18 -9.54 10.46
C ILE A 220 -2.51 -8.20 10.17
N GLN A 221 -3.30 -7.14 10.02
CA GLN A 221 -2.79 -5.77 10.07
C GLN A 221 -3.24 -5.08 11.36
N LEU A 222 -2.29 -4.73 12.24
CA LEU A 222 -2.56 -4.02 13.49
C LEU A 222 -2.40 -2.51 13.30
N GLY A 223 -3.30 -1.74 13.90
CA GLY A 223 -3.26 -0.28 13.82
C GLY A 223 -3.94 0.44 14.99
N HIS A 224 -3.72 1.75 15.03
CA HIS A 224 -4.36 2.66 15.96
C HIS A 224 -4.73 3.94 15.22
N ALA A 225 -6.00 4.32 15.18
CA ALA A 225 -6.52 5.40 14.34
C ALA A 225 -5.96 6.79 14.70
N GLY A 226 -5.58 6.99 15.97
CA GLY A 226 -5.00 8.24 16.45
C GLY A 226 -5.97 9.40 16.21
N ARG A 227 -5.49 10.49 15.59
CA ARG A 227 -6.32 11.67 15.26
C ARG A 227 -7.46 11.43 14.25
N ARG A 228 -7.52 10.24 13.63
CA ARG A 228 -8.61 9.82 12.73
C ARG A 228 -9.63 8.90 13.40
N GLY A 229 -9.50 8.67 14.71
CA GLY A 229 -10.42 7.83 15.48
C GLY A 229 -11.75 8.52 15.81
N ALA A 230 -12.65 7.75 16.43
CA ALA A 230 -13.95 8.21 16.90
C ALA A 230 -14.80 8.90 15.81
N THR A 231 -14.82 8.31 14.61
CA THR A 231 -15.65 8.73 13.48
C THR A 231 -16.85 7.82 13.28
N ARG A 232 -17.86 8.32 12.57
CA ARG A 232 -19.03 7.56 12.12
C ARG A 232 -18.63 6.56 11.05
N SER A 233 -19.54 5.62 10.80
CA SER A 233 -19.51 4.77 9.61
C SER A 233 -19.35 5.65 8.35
N ARG A 234 -18.63 5.13 7.35
CA ARG A 234 -18.43 5.78 6.05
C ARG A 234 -19.77 5.98 5.33
N SER A 235 -20.75 5.11 5.56
CA SER A 235 -22.12 5.28 5.04
C SER A 235 -22.81 6.55 5.55
N GLU A 236 -22.42 7.02 6.75
CA GLU A 236 -22.92 8.26 7.36
C GLU A 236 -22.04 9.49 7.07
N GLY A 237 -21.01 9.31 6.24
CA GLY A 237 -20.09 10.36 5.79
C GLY A 237 -18.65 10.11 6.23
N LEU A 238 -17.73 10.32 5.28
CA LEU A 238 -16.29 10.12 5.47
C LEU A 238 -15.71 11.05 6.54
N ASP A 239 -14.92 10.47 7.46
CA ASP A 239 -14.17 11.17 8.52
C ASP A 239 -15.02 12.11 9.40
N ARG A 240 -16.33 11.83 9.52
CA ARG A 240 -17.24 12.62 10.36
C ARG A 240 -17.15 12.17 11.82
N PRO A 241 -16.99 13.06 12.81
CA PRO A 241 -16.93 12.66 14.22
C PRO A 241 -18.25 12.06 14.70
N LEU A 242 -18.18 11.12 15.63
CA LEU A 242 -19.34 10.55 16.31
C LEU A 242 -20.22 11.64 16.95
N ARG A 243 -21.55 11.45 16.90
CA ARG A 243 -22.50 12.39 17.52
C ARG A 243 -22.64 12.16 19.03
N GLN A 244 -22.53 10.91 19.46
CA GLN A 244 -22.68 10.44 20.83
C GLN A 244 -21.70 9.30 21.07
N GLY A 245 -21.35 9.03 22.33
CA GLY A 245 -20.44 7.93 22.68
C GLY A 245 -19.01 8.10 22.15
N SER A 246 -18.61 9.34 21.81
CA SER A 246 -17.24 9.62 21.38
C SER A 246 -16.27 9.42 22.53
N TRP A 247 -15.09 8.88 22.23
CA TRP A 247 -13.95 8.81 23.15
C TRP A 247 -12.92 9.89 22.82
N GLN A 248 -12.07 10.22 23.80
CA GLN A 248 -10.97 11.14 23.57
C GLN A 248 -9.92 10.48 22.67
N ILE A 249 -9.61 11.11 21.54
CA ILE A 249 -8.57 10.64 20.63
C ILE A 249 -7.21 11.26 20.98
N ILE A 250 -6.14 10.51 20.70
CA ILE A 250 -4.75 10.88 20.99
C ILE A 250 -3.91 10.95 19.70
N SER A 251 -2.87 11.78 19.70
CA SER A 251 -1.94 11.92 18.57
C SER A 251 -0.60 12.52 18.99
N ALA A 252 0.34 12.60 18.05
CA ALA A 252 1.63 13.25 18.23
C ALA A 252 1.50 14.72 18.66
N SER A 253 0.51 15.45 18.10
CA SER A 253 0.24 16.87 18.39
C SER A 253 -1.26 17.16 18.32
N PRO A 254 -1.76 18.27 18.93
CA PRO A 254 -3.18 18.60 19.02
C PRO A 254 -3.70 19.21 17.71
N LEU A 255 -3.57 18.47 16.61
CA LEU A 255 -3.97 18.87 15.27
C LEU A 255 -5.11 17.98 14.76
N PRO A 256 -6.30 18.53 14.48
CA PRO A 256 -7.41 17.74 13.96
C PRO A 256 -7.08 17.23 12.54
N TYR A 257 -7.71 16.12 12.14
CA TYR A 257 -7.51 15.55 10.80
C TYR A 257 -8.23 16.37 9.71
N THR A 258 -9.49 16.73 9.94
CA THR A 258 -10.27 17.69 9.13
C THR A 258 -10.72 18.86 9.99
N PRO A 259 -11.18 19.98 9.41
CA PRO A 259 -11.72 21.11 10.19
C PRO A 259 -12.91 20.75 11.09
N GLN A 260 -13.62 19.65 10.81
CA GLN A 260 -14.74 19.17 11.64
C GLN A 260 -14.36 18.00 12.56
N SER A 261 -13.13 17.49 12.48
CA SER A 261 -12.67 16.40 13.35
C SER A 261 -12.43 16.89 14.78
N GLN A 262 -12.44 15.95 15.73
CA GLN A 262 -12.00 16.23 17.10
C GLN A 262 -10.53 16.65 17.12
N VAL A 263 -10.18 17.56 18.01
CA VAL A 263 -8.79 17.89 18.29
C VAL A 263 -8.22 16.81 19.20
N PRO A 264 -7.19 16.06 18.79
CA PRO A 264 -6.62 15.02 19.63
C PRO A 264 -5.88 15.63 20.82
N ARG A 265 -5.87 14.91 21.93
CA ARG A 265 -4.94 15.23 23.02
C ARG A 265 -3.52 14.86 22.58
N GLU A 266 -2.57 15.74 22.84
CA GLU A 266 -1.16 15.44 22.64
C GLU A 266 -0.73 14.32 23.60
N MET A 267 -0.09 13.27 23.07
CA MET A 267 0.40 12.15 23.87
C MET A 267 1.56 12.59 24.78
N ASN A 268 1.56 12.12 26.01
CA ASN A 268 2.73 12.13 26.89
C ASN A 268 3.47 10.78 26.80
N ARG A 269 4.57 10.62 27.55
CA ARG A 269 5.35 9.38 27.56
C ARG A 269 4.55 8.17 28.06
N SER A 270 3.71 8.33 29.07
CA SER A 270 2.87 7.26 29.59
C SER A 270 1.83 6.80 28.55
N ASP A 271 1.27 7.71 27.75
CA ASP A 271 0.37 7.34 26.65
C ASP A 271 1.11 6.52 25.59
N MET A 272 2.35 6.91 25.26
CA MET A 272 3.19 6.18 24.29
C MET A 272 3.51 4.77 24.80
N GLU A 273 3.84 4.62 26.08
CA GLU A 273 4.07 3.33 26.71
C GLU A 273 2.81 2.45 26.73
N HIS A 274 1.66 3.04 27.03
CA HIS A 274 0.38 2.32 27.01
C HIS A 274 0.03 1.81 25.62
N VAL A 275 0.13 2.67 24.60
CA VAL A 275 -0.11 2.28 23.20
C VAL A 275 0.88 1.22 22.75
N CYS A 276 2.16 1.34 23.11
CA CYS A 276 3.16 0.31 22.81
C CYS A 276 2.78 -1.04 23.43
N HIS A 277 2.31 -1.04 24.69
CA HIS A 277 1.82 -2.24 25.34
C HIS A 277 0.57 -2.82 24.66
N ASP A 278 -0.34 -1.96 24.16
CA ASP A 278 -1.49 -2.41 23.37
C ASP A 278 -1.07 -3.14 22.09
N PHE A 279 -0.09 -2.60 21.35
CA PHE A 279 0.46 -3.27 20.17
C PHE A 279 1.10 -4.62 20.51
N VAL A 280 1.88 -4.69 21.60
CA VAL A 280 2.51 -5.94 22.07
C VAL A 280 1.45 -6.97 22.48
N ARG A 281 0.41 -6.55 23.21
CA ARG A 281 -0.71 -7.42 23.60
C ARG A 281 -1.43 -7.96 22.36
N ALA A 282 -1.80 -7.08 21.43
CA ALA A 282 -2.48 -7.45 20.20
C ALA A 282 -1.64 -8.40 19.32
N ALA A 283 -0.33 -8.24 19.30
CA ALA A 283 0.58 -9.13 18.57
C ALA A 283 0.68 -10.52 19.23
N ASN A 284 0.72 -10.60 20.57
CA ASN A 284 0.65 -11.89 21.28
C ASN A 284 -0.67 -12.61 20.99
N MET A 285 -1.78 -11.88 21.05
CA MET A 285 -3.12 -12.41 20.73
C MET A 285 -3.20 -12.89 19.27
N ALA A 286 -2.60 -12.17 18.33
CA ALA A 286 -2.51 -12.61 16.94
C ALA A 286 -1.67 -13.87 16.76
N GLN A 287 -0.58 -14.01 17.53
CA GLN A 287 0.21 -15.23 17.52
C GLN A 287 -0.61 -16.41 18.06
N GLU A 288 -1.33 -16.21 19.16
CA GLU A 288 -2.21 -17.21 19.78
C GLU A 288 -3.34 -17.64 18.84
N ALA A 289 -3.92 -16.69 18.08
CA ALA A 289 -4.90 -16.96 17.04
C ALA A 289 -4.32 -17.67 15.80
N GLY A 290 -2.99 -17.82 15.70
CA GLY A 290 -2.34 -18.61 14.66
C GLY A 290 -1.98 -17.85 13.37
N PHE A 291 -2.09 -16.52 13.31
CA PHE A 291 -1.78 -15.75 12.10
C PHE A 291 -0.36 -16.03 11.57
N ASP A 292 -0.21 -16.06 10.24
CA ASP A 292 1.04 -16.41 9.57
C ASP A 292 2.02 -15.23 9.47
N LEU A 293 1.48 -14.00 9.37
CA LEU A 293 2.23 -12.77 9.19
C LEU A 293 1.55 -11.63 9.96
N LEU A 294 2.37 -10.74 10.53
CA LEU A 294 1.90 -9.51 11.17
C LEU A 294 2.34 -8.29 10.35
N GLN A 295 1.43 -7.36 10.13
CA GLN A 295 1.74 -6.04 9.57
C GLN A 295 1.37 -4.92 10.54
N LEU A 296 2.27 -3.98 10.76
CA LEU A 296 1.99 -2.76 11.51
C LEU A 296 1.60 -1.63 10.56
N ASN A 297 0.55 -0.88 10.90
CA ASN A 297 0.05 0.22 10.07
C ASN A 297 0.72 1.56 10.45
N PHE A 298 1.76 1.95 9.71
CA PHE A 298 2.45 3.24 9.81
C PHE A 298 2.03 4.19 8.67
N ALA A 299 0.85 3.94 8.08
CA ALA A 299 0.36 4.62 6.88
C ALA A 299 -0.96 5.37 7.14
N HIS A 300 -1.51 5.94 6.08
CA HIS A 300 -2.87 6.50 6.01
C HIS A 300 -3.18 7.63 7.02
N GLY A 301 -2.14 8.27 7.58
CA GLY A 301 -2.29 9.34 8.55
C GLY A 301 -2.88 8.89 9.90
N TYR A 302 -2.83 7.60 10.22
CA TYR A 302 -3.17 7.05 11.54
C TYR A 302 -2.10 7.40 12.58
N LEU A 303 -2.15 6.81 13.77
CA LEU A 303 -1.33 7.25 14.90
C LEU A 303 0.17 7.24 14.60
N LEU A 304 0.72 6.11 14.15
CA LEU A 304 2.16 5.98 13.92
C LEU A 304 2.61 6.82 12.71
N ALA A 305 1.78 6.90 11.66
CA ALA A 305 2.00 7.83 10.54
C ALA A 305 2.01 9.30 11.00
N SER A 306 1.18 9.65 12.00
CA SER A 306 1.10 11.00 12.54
C SER A 306 2.38 11.42 13.27
N PHE A 307 3.14 10.48 13.83
CA PHE A 307 4.49 10.75 14.35
C PHE A 307 5.52 10.92 13.24
N LEU A 308 5.40 10.15 12.16
CA LEU A 308 6.34 10.19 11.03
C LEU A 308 6.26 11.48 10.23
N SER A 309 5.11 12.14 10.08
CA SER A 309 5.01 13.34 9.24
C SER A 309 5.33 14.64 10.00
N PRO A 310 6.19 15.53 9.46
CA PRO A 310 6.44 16.84 10.06
C PRO A 310 5.23 17.78 9.98
N LEU A 311 4.22 17.44 9.16
CA LEU A 311 2.98 18.22 9.06
C LEU A 311 2.00 17.90 10.20
N THR A 312 2.23 16.81 10.93
CA THR A 312 1.30 16.30 11.96
C THR A 312 1.97 16.11 13.31
N ASN A 313 3.30 16.04 13.35
CA ASN A 313 4.11 15.98 14.54
C ASN A 313 4.86 17.30 14.73
N LEU A 314 4.28 18.18 15.55
CA LEU A 314 4.83 19.48 15.92
C LEU A 314 5.51 19.44 17.31
N ARG A 315 5.83 18.25 17.82
CA ARG A 315 6.46 18.11 19.14
C ARG A 315 7.87 18.70 19.13
N CYS A 316 8.24 19.30 20.26
CA CYS A 316 9.57 19.85 20.48
C CYS A 316 10.48 18.93 21.33
N ASP A 317 9.98 17.77 21.75
CA ASP A 317 10.70 16.81 22.58
C ASP A 317 11.57 15.83 21.77
N GLU A 318 11.87 14.66 22.30
CA GLU A 318 12.67 13.62 21.63
C GLU A 318 11.90 12.80 20.58
N TYR A 319 10.58 13.03 20.45
CA TYR A 319 9.70 12.34 19.50
C TYR A 319 9.24 13.23 18.34
N GLY A 320 9.72 14.47 18.23
CA GLY A 320 9.37 15.40 17.15
C GLY A 320 10.55 16.18 16.55
N GLY A 321 10.29 16.96 15.50
CA GLY A 321 11.30 17.73 14.77
C GLY A 321 11.99 16.93 13.66
N ASN A 322 13.27 16.60 13.84
CA ASN A 322 14.07 15.93 12.79
C ASN A 322 13.59 14.48 12.53
N LEU A 323 14.04 13.90 11.41
CA LEU A 323 13.62 12.56 10.98
C LEU A 323 13.87 11.48 12.04
N VAL A 324 15.04 11.48 12.67
CA VAL A 324 15.43 10.48 13.68
C VAL A 324 14.48 10.51 14.88
N LYS A 325 14.15 11.71 15.38
CA LYS A 325 13.21 11.89 16.49
C LYS A 325 11.77 11.49 16.11
N ARG A 326 11.30 11.87 14.91
CA ARG A 326 9.96 11.50 14.41
C ARG A 326 9.77 9.99 14.24
N MET A 327 10.82 9.27 13.84
CA MET A 327 10.79 7.81 13.71
C MET A 327 10.87 7.07 15.05
N ARG A 328 11.28 7.75 16.13
CA ARG A 328 11.55 7.11 17.42
C ARG A 328 10.37 6.29 17.94
N PHE A 329 9.19 6.89 18.09
CA PHE A 329 8.03 6.17 18.64
C PHE A 329 7.55 5.03 17.73
N PRO A 330 7.38 5.20 16.41
CA PRO A 330 7.07 4.08 15.52
C PRO A 330 8.09 2.93 15.58
N LEU A 331 9.39 3.23 15.69
CA LEU A 331 10.43 2.22 15.81
C LEU A 331 10.41 1.52 17.18
N GLU A 332 10.16 2.24 18.28
CA GLU A 332 9.96 1.64 19.60
C GLU A 332 8.81 0.63 19.60
N VAL A 333 7.69 0.98 18.94
CA VAL A 333 6.56 0.05 18.76
C VAL A 333 6.96 -1.17 17.90
N PHE A 334 7.68 -0.94 16.79
CA PHE A 334 8.16 -2.04 15.95
C PHE A 334 9.07 -2.99 16.72
N ASP A 335 10.05 -2.45 17.45
CA ASP A 335 11.03 -3.22 18.22
C ASP A 335 10.34 -4.02 19.34
N ALA A 336 9.40 -3.41 20.06
CA ALA A 336 8.63 -4.08 21.10
C ALA A 336 7.76 -5.23 20.56
N VAL A 337 7.08 -5.02 19.43
CA VAL A 337 6.30 -6.08 18.77
C VAL A 337 7.23 -7.17 18.23
N ARG A 338 8.35 -6.80 17.62
CA ARG A 338 9.32 -7.77 17.08
C ARG A 338 9.94 -8.63 18.17
N ALA A 339 10.12 -8.10 19.39
CA ALA A 339 10.66 -8.84 20.52
C ALA A 339 9.77 -10.02 20.97
N ILE A 340 8.45 -9.95 20.73
CA ILE A 340 7.51 -11.03 21.09
C ILE A 340 7.09 -11.87 19.88
N TRP A 341 7.08 -11.30 18.66
CA TRP A 341 6.65 -12.03 17.47
C TRP A 341 7.68 -13.09 17.07
N PRO A 342 7.27 -14.34 16.77
CA PRO A 342 8.21 -15.44 16.53
C PRO A 342 9.22 -15.15 15.43
N GLU A 343 10.49 -15.55 15.63
CA GLU A 343 11.56 -15.10 14.73
C GLU A 343 11.35 -15.58 13.28
N HIS A 344 10.86 -16.82 13.15
CA HIS A 344 10.57 -17.49 11.90
C HIS A 344 9.33 -16.94 11.17
N LYS A 345 8.47 -16.17 11.84
CA LYS A 345 7.30 -15.54 11.22
C LYS A 345 7.65 -14.15 10.69
N PRO A 346 7.18 -13.79 9.47
CA PRO A 346 7.37 -12.44 8.95
C PRO A 346 6.66 -11.38 9.80
N ILE A 347 7.30 -10.22 9.90
CA ILE A 347 6.67 -8.96 10.31
C ILE A 347 6.91 -7.95 9.20
N SER A 348 5.92 -7.09 8.92
CA SER A 348 6.02 -6.03 7.93
C SER A 348 5.43 -4.72 8.44
N VAL A 349 5.69 -3.64 7.73
CA VAL A 349 5.13 -2.31 8.01
C VAL A 349 4.49 -1.78 6.74
N ALA A 350 3.24 -1.34 6.83
CA ALA A 350 2.64 -0.48 5.82
C ALA A 350 3.09 0.96 6.08
N ILE A 351 3.77 1.59 5.14
CA ILE A 351 4.31 2.95 5.25
C ILE A 351 3.86 3.80 4.05
N SER A 352 3.57 5.08 4.28
CA SER A 352 3.13 6.05 3.25
C SER A 352 4.28 6.88 2.69
#